data_AF-A0A350IC44-F1
#
_entry.id   AF-A0A350IC44-F1
#
_cell.length_a   1.000
_cell.length_b   1.000
_cell.length_c   1.000
_cell.angle_alpha   90.00
_cell.angle_beta   90.00
_cell.angle_gamma   90.00
#
_symmetry.space_group_name_H-M   'P 1'
#
loop_
_entity.id
_entity.type
_entity.pdbx_description
1 polymer ?
#
loop_
_entity_poly.entity_id
_entity_poly.type
_entity_poly.pdbx_seq_one_letter_code
_entity_poly.pdbx_strand_id
1 'polypeptide(L)' 'MRKPNDKLHPLFIAALYGSVLGFMVNAFIVAMDIPDVHWSNTANECVDVVNYAKNDEFSCENLPSKYNKVWVK' A
#
# COMPACT_ATOMS: atom_id res chain seq x y z
N MET A 1 -14.88 8.27 -45.32
CA MET A 1 -13.59 8.80 -44.82
C MET A 1 -13.75 9.07 -43.32
N ARG A 2 -12.88 8.54 -42.46
CA ARG A 2 -12.95 8.69 -40.99
C ARG A 2 -12.20 9.96 -40.57
N LYS A 3 -12.77 10.80 -39.69
CA LYS A 3 -12.16 12.08 -39.31
C LYS A 3 -11.01 11.85 -38.30
N PRO A 4 -9.95 12.68 -38.31
CA PRO A 4 -8.80 12.51 -37.42
C PRO A 4 -9.16 12.45 -35.92
N ASN A 5 -10.17 13.20 -35.48
CA ASN A 5 -10.62 13.22 -34.08
C ASN A 5 -11.32 11.93 -33.62
N ASP A 6 -11.74 11.06 -34.52
CA ASP A 6 -12.49 9.84 -34.18
C ASP A 6 -11.62 8.80 -33.46
N LYS A 7 -10.29 8.88 -33.60
CA LYS A 7 -9.32 8.02 -32.89
C LYS A 7 -8.68 8.69 -31.68
N LEU A 8 -8.74 10.02 -31.63
CA LEU A 8 -8.10 10.81 -30.59
C LEU A 8 -8.85 10.67 -29.25
N HIS A 9 -10.18 10.70 -29.28
CA HIS A 9 -11.02 10.55 -28.10
C HIS A 9 -10.88 9.18 -27.38
N PRO A 10 -10.98 8.02 -28.07
CA PRO A 10 -10.78 6.73 -27.41
C PRO A 10 -9.34 6.53 -26.92
N LEU A 11 -8.34 7.12 -27.59
CA LEU A 11 -6.95 7.10 -27.12
C LEU A 11 -6.78 7.85 -25.79
N PHE A 12 -7.37 9.04 -25.67
CA PHE A 12 -7.32 9.78 -24.41
C PHE A 12 -8.04 9.05 -23.26
N ILE A 13 -9.20 8.45 -23.54
CA ILE A 13 -9.91 7.64 -22.56
C ILE A 13 -9.05 6.46 -22.10
N ALA A 14 -8.44 5.72 -23.04
CA ALA A 14 -7.56 4.62 -22.70
C ALA A 14 -6.34 5.07 -21.88
N ALA A 15 -5.74 6.21 -22.23
CA ALA A 15 -4.62 6.79 -21.48
C ALA A 15 -5.02 7.19 -20.05
N LEU A 16 -6.21 7.77 -19.87
CA LEU A 16 -6.75 8.12 -18.55
C LEU A 16 -7.00 6.89 -17.68
N TYR A 17 -7.67 5.87 -18.22
CA TYR A 17 -7.89 4.63 -17.46
C TYR A 17 -6.58 3.90 -17.15
N GLY A 18 -5.66 3.87 -18.12
CA GLY A 18 -4.32 3.29 -17.92
C GLY A 18 -3.54 3.99 -16.82
N SER A 19 -3.57 5.33 -16.77
CA SER A 19 -2.87 6.08 -15.72
C SER A 19 -3.51 5.86 -14.36
N VAL A 20 -4.85 5.93 -14.25
CA VAL A 20 -5.57 5.67 -12.99
C VAL A 20 -5.26 4.27 -12.46
N LEU A 21 -5.32 3.25 -13.33
CA LEU A 21 -5.00 1.87 -12.93
C LEU A 21 -3.54 1.75 -12.47
N GLY A 22 -2.60 2.36 -13.21
CA GLY A 22 -1.18 2.37 -12.82
C GLY A 22 -0.96 2.99 -11.43
N PHE A 23 -1.60 4.12 -11.16
CA PHE A 23 -1.55 4.75 -9.83
C PHE A 23 -2.15 3.87 -8.73
N MET A 24 -3.30 3.23 -8.99
CA MET A 24 -3.97 2.35 -8.02
C MET A 24 -3.10 1.13 -7.67
N VAL A 25 -2.48 0.49 -8.69
CA VAL A 25 -1.59 -0.65 -8.47
C VAL A 25 -0.37 -0.24 -7.65
N ASN A 26 0.23 0.91 -7.95
CA ASN A 26 1.38 1.41 -7.19
C ASN A 26 1.00 1.73 -5.73
N ALA A 27 -0.14 2.39 -5.51
CA ALA A 27 -0.63 2.66 -4.15
C ALA A 27 -0.92 1.38 -3.37
N PHE A 28 -1.46 0.36 -4.04
CA PHE A 28 -1.71 -0.95 -3.44
C PHE A 28 -0.43 -1.66 -3.00
N ILE A 29 0.60 -1.67 -3.84
CA ILE A 29 1.91 -2.25 -3.49
C ILE A 29 2.47 -1.57 -2.23
N VAL A 30 2.47 -0.23 -2.20
CA VAL A 30 2.96 0.53 -1.02
C VAL A 30 2.13 0.23 0.23
N ALA A 31 0.82 0.01 0.09
CA ALA A 31 -0.03 -0.33 1.23
C ALA A 31 0.26 -1.74 1.80
N MET A 32 0.66 -2.69 0.95
CA MET A 32 1.02 -4.05 1.37
C MET A 32 2.35 -4.10 2.14
N ASP A 33 3.23 -3.14 1.92
CA ASP A 33 4.51 -3.04 2.63
C ASP A 33 4.38 -2.43 4.04
N ILE A 34 3.19 -1.94 4.43
CA ILE A 34 2.97 -1.37 5.77
C ILE A 34 3.08 -2.48 6.83
N PRO A 35 4.02 -2.40 7.78
CA PRO A 35 4.24 -3.45 8.77
C PRO A 35 3.06 -3.55 9.75
N ASP A 36 2.90 -4.75 10.30
CA ASP A 36 1.97 -5.00 11.39
C ASP A 36 2.74 -5.02 12.70
N VAL A 37 2.21 -4.32 13.70
CA VAL A 37 2.77 -4.35 15.04
C VAL A 37 1.73 -4.98 15.97
N HIS A 38 2.14 -6.05 16.63
CA HIS A 38 1.29 -6.86 17.49
C HIS A 38 1.33 -6.32 18.92
N TRP A 39 0.17 -6.01 19.49
CA TRP A 39 0.02 -5.61 20.89
C TRP A 39 -0.69 -6.66 21.72
N SER A 40 -0.13 -7.01 22.86
CA SER A 40 -0.84 -7.82 23.85
C SER A 40 -2.05 -7.06 24.39
N ASN A 41 -3.21 -7.70 24.38
CA ASN A 41 -4.42 -7.19 25.02
C ASN A 41 -4.29 -7.15 26.55
N THR A 42 -3.39 -7.96 27.12
CA THR A 42 -3.24 -8.11 28.57
C THR A 42 -2.24 -7.11 29.13
N ALA A 43 -1.04 -7.03 28.55
CA ALA A 43 0.03 -6.13 29.00
C ALA A 43 -0.04 -4.74 28.34
N ASN A 44 -0.84 -4.60 27.27
CA ASN A 44 -0.94 -3.36 26.48
C ASN A 44 0.41 -2.86 25.94
N GLU A 45 1.30 -3.79 25.60
CA GLU A 45 2.64 -3.53 25.06
C GLU A 45 2.83 -4.22 23.70
N CYS A 46 3.80 -3.74 22.94
CA CYS A 46 4.23 -4.40 21.72
C CYS A 46 4.89 -5.73 22.07
N VAL A 47 4.52 -6.80 21.38
CA VAL A 47 5.09 -8.13 21.58
C VAL A 47 5.79 -8.67 20.34
N ASP A 48 5.47 -8.14 19.15
CA ASP A 48 6.09 -8.55 17.89
C ASP A 48 5.87 -7.50 16.79
N VAL A 49 6.73 -7.52 15.77
CA VAL A 49 6.60 -6.70 14.55
C VAL A 49 6.79 -7.58 13.32
N VAL A 50 5.80 -7.58 12.44
CA VAL A 50 5.85 -8.28 11.15
C VAL A 50 6.23 -7.27 10.06
N ASN A 51 7.46 -7.39 9.57
CA ASN A 51 7.98 -6.58 8.46
C ASN A 51 7.65 -7.26 7.12
N TYR A 52 6.95 -6.53 6.25
CA TYR A 52 6.62 -7.02 4.90
C TYR A 52 7.58 -6.48 3.83
N ALA A 53 8.04 -5.24 3.98
CA ALA A 53 9.06 -4.68 3.11
C ALA A 53 10.42 -5.35 3.36
N LYS A 54 11.12 -5.70 2.26
CA LYS A 54 12.37 -6.47 2.30
C LYS A 54 13.49 -5.84 3.15
N ASN A 55 13.50 -4.52 3.28
CA ASN A 55 14.56 -3.77 3.95
C ASN A 55 14.09 -3.16 5.27
N ASP A 56 12.89 -3.50 5.74
CA ASP A 56 12.39 -3.03 7.02
C ASP A 56 12.96 -3.91 8.15
N GLU A 57 13.54 -3.26 9.15
CA GLU A 57 14.13 -3.88 10.32
C GLU A 57 13.49 -3.30 11.59
N PHE A 58 12.15 -3.19 11.59
CA PHE A 58 11.40 -2.71 12.74
C PHE A 58 11.18 -3.83 13.76
N SER A 59 11.17 -3.45 15.03
CA SER A 59 10.98 -4.24 16.23
C SER A 59 10.22 -3.40 17.27
N CYS A 60 9.90 -3.99 18.41
CA CYS A 60 9.19 -3.28 19.48
C CYS A 60 10.02 -2.12 20.08
N GLU A 61 11.34 -2.14 19.93
CA GLU A 61 12.26 -1.10 20.42
C GLU A 61 12.38 0.09 19.46
N ASN A 62 12.11 -0.11 18.16
CA ASN A 62 12.25 0.91 17.12
C ASN A 62 11.01 0.97 16.21
N LEU A 63 9.84 1.15 16.80
CA LEU A 63 8.57 1.12 16.07
C LEU A 63 8.55 2.06 14.84
N PRO A 64 7.93 1.63 13.74
CA PRO A 64 7.78 2.45 12.55
C PRO A 64 6.85 3.64 12.81
N SER A 65 6.98 4.70 12.01
CA SER A 65 6.11 5.88 12.10
C SER A 65 4.66 5.59 11.65
N LYS A 66 4.45 4.55 10.85
CA LYS A 66 3.15 4.07 10.38
C LYS A 66 3.13 2.54 10.36
N TYR A 67 2.10 1.95 10.95
CA TYR A 67 1.88 0.50 11.01
C TYR A 67 0.40 0.19 11.19
N ASN A 68 0.01 -1.06 10.96
CA ASN A 68 -1.28 -1.57 11.39
C ASN A 68 -1.16 -2.11 12.82
N LYS A 69 -2.00 -1.60 13.73
CA LYS A 69 -2.06 -2.11 15.10
C LYS A 69 -2.90 -3.37 15.15
N VAL A 70 -2.28 -4.50 15.45
CA VAL A 70 -2.96 -5.80 15.56
C VAL A 70 -2.99 -6.22 17.03
N TRP A 71 -4.18 -6.46 17.56
CA TRP A 71 -4.34 -6.88 18.95
C TRP A 71 -4.27 -8.40 19.05
N VAL A 72 -3.33 -8.89 19.84
CA VAL A 72 -3.09 -10.32 20.11
C VAL A 72 -3.32 -10.61 21.60
N LYS A 73 -3.52 -11.89 21.94
CA LYS A 73 -3.82 -12.27 23.33
C LYS A 73 -2.67 -11.93 24.28
#